data_AF-A0A8J2NX97-F1
#
_entry.id   AF-A0A8J2NX97-F1
#
_cell.length_a   1.000
_cell.length_b   1.000
_cell.length_c   1.000
_cell.angle_alpha   90.00
_cell.angle_beta   90.00
_cell.angle_gamma   90.00
#
_symmetry.space_group_name_H-M   'P 1'
#
loop_
_entity.id
_entity.type
_entity.pdbx_description
1 polymer ?
#
loop_
_entity_poly.entity_id
_entity_poly.type
_entity_poly.pdbx_seq_one_letter_code
_entity_poly.pdbx_strand_id
1 'polypeptide(L)'
;MNLELQIRTSIIYSMKRDRLTSHNVISWRKLVHLVRMQVNLAGDWQKSHQLMLFTGSIILMTGLTFLVLTASSVGQSGRFFVFMQTSYILMAMSRIYLKIYAANFISHEESMIARELIFVKIPENEFSVQLEVKFLHDMIKRKPCSIKFGSYAILNKSLILG
;
A
#
# COMPACT_ATOMS: atom_id res chain seq x y z
N MET A 1 -10.32 -2.82 7.65
CA MET A 1 -10.17 -1.64 8.54
C MET A 1 -9.96 -1.99 10.00
N ASN A 2 -10.60 -3.01 10.59
CA ASN A 2 -10.43 -3.32 12.03
C ASN A 2 -9.11 -4.02 12.43
N LEU A 3 -8.49 -4.81 11.55
CA LEU A 3 -7.29 -5.61 11.88
C LEU A 3 -5.99 -4.78 11.96
N GLU A 4 -5.91 -3.66 11.24
CA GLU A 4 -4.69 -2.86 11.12
C GLU A 4 -4.57 -1.82 12.24
N LEU A 5 -5.72 -1.23 12.63
CA LEU A 5 -5.85 -0.43 13.85
C LEU A 5 -5.53 -1.29 15.08
N GLN A 6 -5.86 -2.59 15.06
CA GLN A 6 -5.48 -3.58 16.07
C GLN A 6 -3.97 -3.88 16.09
N ILE A 7 -3.27 -3.90 14.96
CA ILE A 7 -1.80 -4.09 14.92
C ILE A 7 -1.09 -2.87 15.49
N ARG A 8 -1.46 -1.66 15.06
CA ARG A 8 -0.88 -0.43 15.60
C ARG A 8 -1.17 -0.30 17.09
N THR A 9 -2.44 -0.48 17.49
CA THR A 9 -2.78 -0.41 18.92
C THR A 9 -2.10 -1.52 19.70
N SER A 10 -2.05 -2.76 19.25
CA SER A 10 -1.37 -3.84 20.00
C SER A 10 0.14 -3.61 20.14
N ILE A 11 0.84 -3.18 19.09
CA ILE A 11 2.28 -2.89 19.17
C ILE A 11 2.53 -1.64 20.04
N ILE A 12 1.83 -0.53 19.81
CA ILE A 12 2.03 0.70 20.59
C ILE A 12 1.57 0.52 22.05
N TYR A 13 0.50 -0.24 22.28
CA TYR A 13 -0.02 -0.52 23.61
C TYR A 13 0.92 -1.45 24.39
N SER A 14 1.44 -2.52 23.76
CA SER A 14 2.45 -3.37 24.39
C SER A 14 3.78 -2.63 24.62
N MET A 15 4.19 -1.72 23.71
CA MET A 15 5.33 -0.83 23.91
C MET A 15 5.19 0.10 25.12
N LYS A 16 3.97 0.55 25.44
CA LYS A 16 3.71 1.49 26.54
C LYS A 16 3.40 0.81 27.88
N ARG A 17 2.93 -0.44 27.88
CA ARG A 17 2.35 -1.09 29.07
C ARG A 17 3.18 -2.28 29.59
N ASP A 18 3.84 -3.02 28.71
CA ASP A 18 4.56 -4.23 29.10
C ASP A 18 6.02 -3.93 29.43
N ARG A 19 6.63 -4.72 30.33
CA ARG A 19 8.08 -4.77 30.41
C ARG A 19 8.60 -5.21 29.04
N LEU A 20 9.39 -4.35 28.39
CA LEU A 20 10.06 -4.71 27.15
C LEU A 20 10.95 -5.91 27.43
N THR A 21 10.65 -7.03 26.79
CA THR A 21 11.50 -8.23 26.80
C THR A 21 11.94 -8.50 25.37
N SER A 22 13.07 -9.20 25.21
CA SER A 22 13.54 -9.63 23.89
C SER A 22 12.49 -10.46 23.14
N HIS A 23 11.72 -11.27 23.86
CA HIS A 23 10.62 -12.06 23.30
C HIS A 23 9.53 -11.18 22.66
N ASN A 24 9.17 -10.06 23.28
CA ASN A 24 8.15 -9.14 22.75
C ASN A 24 8.62 -8.48 21.46
N VAL A 25 9.86 -8.00 21.42
CA VAL A 25 10.44 -7.38 20.22
C VAL A 25 10.57 -8.39 19.08
N ILE A 26 10.96 -9.63 19.38
CA ILE A 26 10.99 -10.74 18.40
C ILE A 26 9.58 -11.03 17.86
N SER A 27 8.56 -10.98 18.73
CA SER A 27 7.17 -11.19 18.33
C SER A 27 6.66 -10.07 17.42
N TRP A 28 6.99 -8.80 17.71
CA TRP A 28 6.68 -7.68 16.83
C TRP A 28 7.37 -7.82 15.47
N ARG A 29 8.65 -8.23 15.46
CA ARG A 29 9.39 -8.49 14.21
C ARG A 29 8.71 -9.57 13.37
N LYS A 30 8.30 -10.68 13.98
CA LYS A 30 7.57 -11.76 13.28
C LYS A 30 6.25 -11.24 12.71
N LEU A 31 5.51 -10.43 13.46
CA LEU A 31 4.25 -9.85 13.01
C LEU A 31 4.45 -8.91 11.83
N VAL A 32 5.42 -7.99 11.90
CA VAL A 32 5.79 -7.11 10.77
C VAL A 32 6.18 -7.93 9.54
N HIS A 33 6.97 -8.99 9.72
CA HIS A 33 7.35 -9.87 8.62
C HIS A 33 6.16 -10.61 7.99
N LEU A 34 5.24 -11.13 8.80
CA LEU A 34 4.02 -11.80 8.32
C LEU A 34 3.13 -10.82 7.55
N VAL A 35 2.95 -9.59 8.04
CA VAL A 35 2.20 -8.55 7.33
C VAL A 35 2.85 -8.24 5.98
N ARG A 36 4.17 -8.04 5.94
CA ARG A 36 4.91 -7.83 4.69
C ARG A 36 4.74 -8.99 3.70
N MET A 37 4.80 -10.23 4.19
CA MET A 37 4.56 -11.43 3.36
C MET A 37 3.15 -11.45 2.78
N GLN A 38 2.12 -11.20 3.59
CA GLN A 38 0.73 -11.15 3.14
C GLN A 38 0.50 -10.03 2.11
N VAL A 39 1.11 -8.87 2.33
CA VAL A 39 1.06 -7.73 1.40
C VAL A 39 1.73 -8.09 0.07
N ASN A 40 2.87 -8.76 0.08
CA ASN A 40 3.55 -9.22 -1.13
C ASN A 40 2.72 -10.28 -1.88
N LEU A 41 2.17 -11.28 -1.17
CA LEU A 41 1.32 -12.30 -1.77
C LEU A 41 0.05 -11.70 -2.40
N ALA A 42 -0.58 -10.74 -1.71
CA ALA A 42 -1.71 -10.00 -2.24
C ALA A 42 -1.34 -9.18 -3.49
N GLY A 43 -0.15 -8.58 -3.49
CA GLY A 43 0.42 -7.88 -4.65
C GLY A 43 0.66 -8.81 -5.84
N ASP A 44 1.27 -9.97 -5.60
CA ASP A 44 1.60 -10.96 -6.64
C ASP A 44 0.35 -11.58 -7.26
N TRP A 45 -0.65 -11.95 -6.46
CA TRP A 45 -1.93 -12.44 -6.99
C TRP A 45 -2.62 -11.36 -7.82
N GLN A 46 -2.62 -10.12 -7.37
CA GLN A 46 -3.28 -9.04 -8.12
C GLN A 46 -2.51 -8.57 -9.36
N LYS A 47 -1.21 -8.87 -9.50
CA LYS A 47 -0.35 -8.37 -10.58
C LYS A 47 -0.95 -8.61 -11.97
N SER A 48 -1.33 -9.85 -12.28
CA SER A 48 -1.86 -10.22 -13.60
C SER A 48 -3.22 -9.60 -13.88
N HIS A 49 -4.12 -9.59 -12.88
CA HIS A 49 -5.45 -9.00 -13.00
C HIS A 49 -5.39 -7.48 -13.18
N GLN A 50 -4.49 -6.81 -12.46
CA GLN A 50 -4.31 -5.39 -12.58
C GLN A 50 -3.58 -4.98 -13.87
N LEU A 51 -2.67 -5.79 -14.41
CA LEU A 51 -2.05 -5.54 -15.73
C LEU A 51 -3.12 -5.54 -16.81
N MET A 52 -4.01 -6.54 -16.78
CA MET A 52 -5.14 -6.61 -17.69
C MET A 52 -6.08 -5.38 -17.57
N LEU A 53 -6.39 -4.94 -16.34
CA LEU A 53 -7.19 -3.73 -16.12
C LEU A 53 -6.49 -2.46 -16.59
N PHE A 54 -5.19 -2.34 -16.36
CA PHE A 54 -4.40 -1.19 -16.77
C PHE A 54 -4.32 -1.11 -18.30
N THR A 55 -3.94 -2.20 -18.98
CA THR A 55 -3.92 -2.29 -20.43
C THR A 55 -5.32 -2.05 -21.03
N GLY A 56 -6.36 -2.63 -20.43
CA GLY A 56 -7.75 -2.39 -20.84
C GLY A 56 -8.16 -0.92 -20.69
N SER A 57 -7.77 -0.27 -19.59
CA SER A 57 -8.06 1.15 -19.38
C SER A 57 -7.33 2.06 -20.38
N ILE A 58 -6.08 1.76 -20.75
CA ILE A 58 -5.35 2.50 -21.79
C ILE A 58 -6.07 2.37 -23.13
N ILE A 59 -6.40 1.15 -23.55
CA ILE A 59 -7.12 0.92 -24.82
C ILE A 59 -8.45 1.69 -24.83
N LEU A 60 -9.19 1.65 -23.72
CA LEU A 60 -10.46 2.36 -23.59
C LEU A 60 -10.31 3.88 -23.55
N MET A 61 -9.24 4.42 -22.95
CA MET A 61 -8.93 5.86 -22.97
C MET A 61 -8.57 6.33 -24.38
N THR A 62 -7.86 5.50 -25.14
CA THR A 62 -7.53 5.78 -26.55
C THR A 62 -8.79 5.75 -27.43
N GLY A 63 -9.72 4.82 -27.17
CA GLY A 63 -11.04 4.79 -27.81
C GLY A 63 -11.93 5.97 -27.40
N LEU A 64 -11.87 6.39 -26.13
CA LEU A 64 -12.64 7.53 -25.62
C LEU A 64 -12.15 8.85 -26.23
N THR A 65 -10.84 9.05 -26.34
CA THR A 65 -10.27 10.24 -26.99
C THR A 65 -10.69 10.34 -28.45
N PHE A 66 -10.69 9.23 -29.20
CA PHE A 66 -11.24 9.19 -30.55
C PHE A 66 -12.74 9.55 -30.56
N LEU A 67 -13.54 8.94 -29.67
CA LEU A 67 -14.97 9.22 -29.57
C LEU A 67 -15.28 10.67 -29.20
N VAL A 68 -14.55 11.26 -28.26
CA VAL A 68 -14.68 12.67 -27.85
C VAL A 68 -14.31 13.61 -29.00
N LEU A 69 -13.26 13.29 -29.77
CA LEU A 69 -12.90 14.05 -30.98
C LEU A 69 -13.99 13.97 -32.06
N THR A 70 -14.69 12.85 -32.15
CA THR A 70 -15.83 12.68 -33.06
C THR A 70 -17.18 13.08 -32.45
N ALA A 71 -17.27 13.40 -31.16
CA ALA A 71 -18.53 13.51 -30.42
C ALA A 71 -19.43 14.66 -30.91
N SER A 72 -18.87 15.66 -31.59
CA SER A 72 -19.61 16.74 -32.25
C SER A 72 -20.43 16.24 -33.46
N SER A 73 -20.12 15.08 -34.03
CA SER A 73 -20.84 14.48 -35.17
C SER A 73 -21.78 13.34 -34.79
N VAL A 74 -21.72 12.82 -33.56
CA VAL A 74 -22.52 11.67 -33.12
C VAL A 74 -23.76 12.16 -32.36
N GLY A 75 -24.95 11.78 -32.82
CA GLY A 75 -26.23 12.16 -32.23
C GLY A 75 -26.45 11.67 -30.77
N GLN A 76 -27.69 11.68 -30.28
CA GLN A 76 -28.00 11.33 -28.88
C GLN A 76 -27.43 9.95 -28.44
N SER A 77 -27.42 8.96 -29.33
CA SER A 77 -26.85 7.62 -29.06
C SER A 77 -25.34 7.65 -28.82
N GLY A 78 -24.60 8.56 -29.49
CA GLY A 78 -23.16 8.75 -29.27
C GLY A 78 -22.85 9.35 -27.90
N ARG A 79 -23.69 10.28 -27.43
CA ARG A 79 -23.55 10.89 -26.10
C ARG A 79 -23.75 9.86 -24.98
N PHE A 80 -24.70 8.95 -25.13
CA PHE A 80 -24.90 7.84 -24.18
C PHE A 80 -23.70 6.89 -24.14
N PHE A 81 -23.13 6.56 -25.31
CA PHE A 81 -21.94 5.72 -25.39
C PHE A 81 -20.72 6.37 -24.71
N VAL A 82 -20.50 7.67 -24.95
CA VAL A 82 -19.45 8.45 -24.26
C VAL A 82 -19.65 8.44 -22.75
N PHE A 83 -20.88 8.60 -22.26
CA PHE A 83 -21.18 8.55 -20.82
C PHE A 83 -20.86 7.18 -20.20
N MET A 84 -21.28 6.09 -20.83
CA MET A 84 -20.99 4.72 -20.36
C MET A 84 -19.50 4.44 -20.30
N GLN A 85 -18.77 4.83 -21.34
CA GLN A 85 -17.32 4.60 -21.43
C GLN A 85 -16.55 5.48 -20.42
N THR A 86 -16.95 6.74 -20.25
CA THR A 86 -16.37 7.64 -19.24
C THR A 86 -16.61 7.09 -17.83
N SER A 87 -17.82 6.60 -17.54
CA SER A 87 -18.17 6.00 -16.25
C SER A 87 -17.34 4.75 -15.95
N TYR A 88 -17.13 3.89 -16.97
CA TYR A 88 -16.28 2.70 -16.83
C TYR A 88 -14.83 3.06 -16.54
N ILE A 89 -14.27 4.05 -17.24
CA ILE A 89 -12.91 4.57 -17.00
C ILE A 89 -12.79 5.13 -15.59
N LEU A 90 -13.75 5.94 -15.14
CA LEU A 90 -13.77 6.48 -13.78
C LEU A 90 -13.79 5.36 -12.73
N MET A 91 -14.58 4.31 -12.96
CA MET A 91 -14.64 3.14 -12.08
C MET A 91 -13.31 2.38 -12.07
N ALA A 92 -12.66 2.18 -13.22
CA ALA A 92 -11.36 1.53 -13.30
C ALA A 92 -10.26 2.34 -12.57
N MET A 93 -10.21 3.65 -12.80
CA MET A 93 -9.25 4.55 -12.18
C MET A 93 -9.45 4.67 -10.67
N SER A 94 -10.69 4.76 -10.18
CA SER A 94 -10.98 4.80 -8.73
C SER A 94 -10.52 3.54 -8.01
N ARG A 95 -10.62 2.36 -8.64
CA ARG A 95 -10.09 1.10 -8.09
C ARG A 95 -8.57 1.10 -8.00
N ILE A 96 -7.88 1.65 -9.02
CA ILE A 96 -6.43 1.82 -9.00
C ILE A 96 -6.02 2.80 -7.90
N TYR A 97 -6.72 3.93 -7.78
CA TYR A 97 -6.48 4.93 -6.76
C TYR A 97 -6.61 4.38 -5.35
N LEU A 98 -7.68 3.63 -5.06
CA LEU A 98 -7.92 3.03 -3.75
C LEU A 98 -6.78 2.07 -3.33
N LYS A 99 -6.22 1.34 -4.30
CA LYS A 99 -5.10 0.43 -4.07
C LYS A 99 -3.80 1.17 -3.80
N ILE A 100 -3.53 2.23 -4.55
CA ILE A 100 -2.37 3.09 -4.32
C ILE A 100 -2.49 3.79 -2.96
N TYR A 101 -3.69 4.22 -2.59
CA TYR A 101 -3.95 4.76 -1.26
C TYR A 101 -3.64 3.73 -0.17
N ALA A 102 -4.15 2.50 -0.28
CA ALA A 102 -3.86 1.42 0.66
C ALA A 102 -2.37 1.08 0.74
N ALA A 103 -1.68 1.00 -0.40
CA ALA A 103 -0.24 0.75 -0.45
C ALA A 103 0.56 1.83 0.28
N ASN A 104 0.29 3.10 -0.02
CA ASN A 104 0.95 4.22 0.66
C ASN A 104 0.62 4.26 2.16
N PHE A 105 -0.62 3.91 2.53
CA PHE A 105 -1.04 3.84 3.93
C PHE A 105 -0.24 2.78 4.69
N ILE A 106 -0.07 1.58 4.14
CA ILE A 106 0.76 0.52 4.74
C ILE A 106 2.22 0.98 4.92
N SER A 107 2.81 1.58 3.89
CA SER A 107 4.17 2.13 3.97
C SER A 107 4.27 3.25 5.01
N HIS A 108 3.24 4.08 5.13
CA HIS A 108 3.18 5.16 6.11
C HIS A 108 3.07 4.63 7.54
N GLU A 109 2.18 3.68 7.80
CA GLU A 109 2.02 3.05 9.12
C GLU A 109 3.31 2.37 9.58
N GLU A 110 4.02 1.70 8.66
CA GLU A 110 5.30 1.10 8.98
C GLU A 110 6.37 2.16 9.34
N SER A 111 6.40 3.29 8.63
CA SER A 111 7.26 4.43 8.97
C SER A 111 6.91 5.02 10.34
N MET A 112 5.63 5.04 10.71
CA MET A 112 5.18 5.51 12.03
C MET A 112 5.67 4.57 13.14
N ILE A 113 5.62 3.25 12.94
CA ILE A 113 6.18 2.26 13.88
C ILE A 113 7.69 2.51 14.08
N ALA A 114 8.44 2.75 12.99
CA ALA A 114 9.86 3.08 13.10
C ALA A 114 10.11 4.37 13.89
N ARG A 115 9.27 5.39 13.73
CA ARG A 115 9.39 6.62 14.54
C ARG A 115 9.12 6.38 16.02
N GLU A 116 8.08 5.63 16.36
CA GLU A 116 7.75 5.31 17.76
C GLU A 116 8.84 4.47 18.42
N LEU A 117 9.49 3.56 17.68
CA LEU A 117 10.62 2.74 18.18
C LEU A 117 11.80 3.58 18.69
N ILE A 118 12.02 4.79 18.17
CA ILE A 118 13.10 5.70 18.61
C ILE A 118 12.82 6.23 20.02
N PHE A 119 11.55 6.40 20.38
CA PHE A 119 11.13 6.98 21.66
C PHE A 119 10.93 5.93 22.75
N VAL A 120 11.10 4.64 22.44
CA VAL A 120 11.02 3.56 23.43
C VAL A 120 12.21 3.68 24.38
N LYS A 121 11.92 3.97 25.65
CA LYS A 121 12.93 3.98 26.72
C LYS A 121 13.31 2.54 27.05
N ILE A 122 14.50 2.12 26.61
CA ILE A 122 15.06 0.80 26.91
C ILE A 122 16.04 0.97 28.07
N PRO A 123 15.95 0.15 29.14
CA PRO A 123 16.94 0.16 30.21
C PRO A 123 18.35 -0.10 29.67
N GLU A 124 19.37 0.61 30.19
CA GLU A 124 20.76 0.46 29.74
C GLU A 124 21.32 -0.95 29.92
N ASN A 125 20.77 -1.72 30.87
CA ASN A 125 21.21 -3.07 31.20
C ASN A 125 20.68 -4.16 30.26
N GLU A 126 19.77 -3.84 29.32
CA GLU A 126 19.18 -4.81 28.39
C GLU A 126 19.71 -4.65 26.95
N PHE A 127 21.01 -4.91 26.77
CA PHE A 127 21.69 -4.85 25.47
C PHE A 127 20.99 -5.67 24.37
N SER A 128 20.45 -6.84 24.71
CA SER A 128 19.76 -7.72 23.76
C SER A 128 18.49 -7.08 23.19
N VAL A 129 17.74 -6.34 24.02
CA VAL A 129 16.53 -5.63 23.63
C VAL A 129 16.86 -4.40 22.79
N GLN A 130 17.91 -3.65 23.16
CA GLN A 130 18.39 -2.52 22.37
C GLN A 130 18.81 -2.94 20.96
N LEU A 131 19.52 -4.07 20.85
CA LEU A 131 20.00 -4.57 19.56
C LEU A 131 18.84 -5.04 18.67
N GLU A 132 17.84 -5.73 19.23
CA GLU A 132 16.64 -6.14 18.49
C GLU A 132 15.77 -4.95 18.07
N VAL A 133 15.59 -3.94 18.92
CA VAL A 133 14.87 -2.71 18.55
C VAL A 133 15.60 -1.95 17.45
N LYS A 134 16.92 -1.82 17.56
CA LYS A 134 17.75 -1.20 16.51
C LYS A 134 17.68 -1.98 15.20
N PHE A 135 17.70 -3.31 15.26
CA PHE A 135 17.54 -4.16 14.09
C PHE A 135 16.18 -3.99 13.43
N LEU A 136 15.10 -3.97 14.20
CA LEU A 136 13.74 -3.73 13.71
C LEU A 136 13.62 -2.35 13.05
N HIS A 137 14.16 -1.32 13.69
CA HIS A 137 14.20 0.03 13.15
C HIS A 137 15.01 0.09 11.83
N ASP A 138 16.21 -0.49 11.80
CA ASP A 138 17.05 -0.52 10.59
C ASP A 138 16.40 -1.31 9.46
N MET A 139 15.70 -2.41 9.77
CA MET A 139 14.95 -3.21 8.79
C MET A 139 13.86 -2.37 8.13
N ILE A 140 13.12 -1.57 8.90
CA ILE A 140 12.06 -0.70 8.38
C ILE A 140 12.68 0.46 7.58
N LYS A 141 13.72 1.12 8.12
CA LYS A 141 14.34 2.29 7.51
C LYS A 141 15.04 1.97 6.18
N ARG A 142 15.76 0.84 6.10
CA ARG A 142 16.51 0.45 4.90
C ARG A 142 15.64 -0.18 3.82
N LYS A 143 14.58 -0.90 4.21
CA LYS A 143 13.66 -1.57 3.30
C LYS A 143 12.22 -1.28 3.72
N PRO A 144 11.70 -0.07 3.40
CA PRO A 144 10.30 0.22 3.62
C PRO A 144 9.45 -0.75 2.80
N CYS A 145 8.34 -1.20 3.38
CA CYS A 145 7.35 -2.00 2.68
C CYS A 145 6.89 -1.22 1.46
N SER A 146 7.02 -1.82 0.28
CA SER A 146 6.57 -1.25 -0.99
C SER A 146 5.79 -2.32 -1.73
N ILE A 147 4.55 -2.01 -2.06
CA ILE A 147 3.74 -2.90 -2.88
C ILE A 147 4.19 -2.71 -4.33
N LYS A 148 4.80 -3.75 -4.88
CA LYS A 148 5.27 -3.73 -6.26
C LYS A 148 4.23 -4.34 -7.17
N PHE A 149 4.09 -3.74 -8.34
CA PHE A 149 3.40 -4.27 -9.49
C PHE A 149 4.30 -5.26 -10.23
N GLY A 150 4.55 -6.39 -9.56
CA GLY A 150 5.70 -7.27 -9.77
C GLY A 150 7.00 -6.53 -10.13
N SER A 151 7.50 -6.70 -11.36
CA SER A 151 8.78 -6.14 -11.79
C SER A 151 8.67 -4.80 -12.54
N TYR A 152 7.45 -4.30 -12.77
CA TYR A 152 7.23 -3.19 -13.70
C TYR A 152 7.11 -1.83 -13.02
N ALA A 153 6.44 -1.75 -11.86
CA ALA A 153 6.25 -0.47 -11.18
C ALA A 153 6.04 -0.63 -9.67
N ILE A 154 6.25 0.44 -8.92
CA ILE A 154 5.91 0.51 -7.49
C ILE A 154 4.58 1.24 -7.37
N LEU A 155 3.60 0.67 -6.65
CA LEU A 155 2.33 1.31 -6.41
C LEU A 155 2.51 2.46 -5.42
N ASN A 156 2.74 3.65 -5.95
CA ASN A 156 2.92 4.87 -5.20
C ASN A 156 2.12 6.02 -5.85
N LYS A 157 2.04 7.16 -5.16
CA LYS A 157 1.30 8.32 -5.69
C LYS A 157 1.82 8.82 -7.05
N SER A 158 3.12 8.64 -7.34
CA SER A 158 3.69 9.04 -8.63
C SER A 158 3.18 8.21 -9.81
N LEU A 159 2.71 6.97 -9.59
CA LEU A 159 2.10 6.15 -10.65
C LEU A 159 0.74 6.67 -11.12
N ILE A 160 0.10 7.57 -10.36
CA ILE A 160 -1.15 8.24 -10.78
C ILE A 160 -0.84 9.50 -11.58
N LEU A 161 0.33 10.11 -11.33
CA LEU A 161 0.74 11.39 -11.89
C LEU A 161 1.51 11.28 -13.21
N GLY A 162 2.07 10.11 -13.51
CA GLY A 162 2.69 9.79 -14.80
C GLY A 162 1.75 8.99 -15.68
#